data_AF-A0A6G9AX46-F1
#
_entry.id   AF-A0A6G9AX46-F1
#
_cell.length_a   1.000
_cell.length_b   1.000
_cell.length_c   1.000
_cell.angle_alpha   90.00
_cell.angle_beta   90.00
_cell.angle_gamma   90.00
#
_symmetry.space_group_name_H-M   'P 1'
#
loop_
_entity.id
_entity.type
_entity.pdbx_description
1 polymer ?
#
loop_
_entity_poly.entity_id
_entity_poly.type
_entity_poly.pdbx_seq_one_letter_code
_entity_poly.pdbx_strand_id
1 'polypeptide(L)'
;MATKRNKVVAAVQEWKDRMSRAKADLPDSVGMQDVILKVIAFNPDLDSLAFATRWRNAWYIKTSDPEITIAVEQATVYFKDKAQKARKRLNRQKLVS
;
A
#
# COMPACT_ATOMS: atom_id res chain seq x y z
N MET A 1 -9.17 -2.22 -33.61
CA MET A 1 -9.14 -1.00 -32.75
C MET A 1 -9.77 -1.33 -31.41
N ALA A 2 -9.06 -1.14 -30.29
CA ALA A 2 -9.64 -1.39 -28.96
C ALA A 2 -10.67 -0.30 -28.62
N THR A 3 -11.92 -0.71 -28.37
CA THR A 3 -13.04 0.17 -27.99
C THR A 3 -12.78 0.89 -26.66
N LYS A 4 -13.35 2.08 -26.46
CA LYS A 4 -13.18 2.90 -25.24
C LYS A 4 -13.39 2.11 -23.93
N ARG A 5 -14.31 1.14 -23.94
CA ARG A 5 -14.59 0.23 -22.81
C ARG A 5 -13.38 -0.63 -22.42
N ASN A 6 -12.61 -1.13 -23.38
CA ASN A 6 -11.42 -1.95 -23.13
C ASN A 6 -10.30 -1.13 -22.48
N LYS A 7 -10.17 0.16 -22.84
CA LYS A 7 -9.18 1.07 -22.23
C LYS A 7 -9.51 1.40 -20.77
N VAL A 8 -10.79 1.58 -20.45
CA VAL A 8 -11.24 1.84 -19.07
C VAL A 8 -11.05 0.62 -18.17
N VAL A 9 -11.38 -0.58 -18.66
CA VAL A 9 -11.17 -1.84 -17.91
C VAL A 9 -9.69 -2.08 -17.64
N ALA A 10 -8.82 -1.80 -18.62
CA ALA A 10 -7.36 -1.90 -18.44
C ALA A 10 -6.85 -0.96 -17.34
N ALA A 11 -7.32 0.29 -17.31
CA ALA A 11 -6.92 1.26 -16.28
C ALA A 11 -7.40 0.85 -14.87
N VAL A 12 -8.61 0.31 -14.73
CA VAL A 12 -9.13 -0.19 -13.45
C VAL A 12 -8.30 -1.37 -12.94
N GLN A 13 -7.96 -2.30 -13.84
CA GLN A 13 -7.15 -3.46 -13.50
C GLN A 13 -5.72 -3.05 -13.09
N GLU A 14 -5.14 -2.07 -13.77
CA GLU A 14 -3.82 -1.53 -13.42
C GLU A 14 -3.74 -1.04 -11.97
N TRP A 15 -4.74 -0.29 -11.50
CA TRP A 15 -4.80 0.17 -10.11
C TRP A 15 -4.91 -0.98 -9.11
N LYS A 16 -5.69 -2.00 -9.45
CA LYS A 16 -5.83 -3.21 -8.64
C LYS A 16 -4.50 -3.97 -8.53
N ASP A 17 -3.78 -4.09 -9.64
CA ASP A 17 -2.48 -4.76 -9.70
C ASP A 17 -1.40 -3.97 -8.94
N ARG A 18 -1.44 -2.63 -8.99
CA ARG A 18 -0.58 -1.75 -8.19
C ARG A 18 -0.80 -1.93 -6.69
N MET A 19 -2.05 -1.89 -6.24
CA MET A 19 -2.40 -2.14 -4.84
C MET A 19 -1.95 -3.55 -4.39
N SER A 20 -2.18 -4.57 -5.23
CA SER A 20 -1.75 -5.94 -4.94
C SER A 20 -0.23 -6.04 -4.73
N ARG A 21 0.54 -5.44 -5.65
CA ARG A 21 2.01 -5.38 -5.56
C ARG A 21 2.48 -4.62 -4.32
N ALA A 22 1.90 -3.45 -4.06
CA ALA A 22 2.26 -2.65 -2.89
C ALA A 22 2.05 -3.40 -1.57
N LYS A 23 1.01 -4.24 -1.49
CA LYS A 23 0.76 -5.10 -0.33
C LYS A 23 1.73 -6.27 -0.24
N ALA A 24 2.02 -6.94 -1.35
CA ALA A 24 2.97 -8.05 -1.39
C ALA A 24 4.40 -7.61 -1.02
N ASP A 25 4.73 -6.35 -1.25
CA ASP A 25 6.02 -5.75 -0.95
C ASP A 25 6.20 -5.31 0.51
N LEU A 26 5.14 -5.37 1.32
CA LEU A 26 5.21 -5.02 2.75
C LEU A 26 5.97 -6.10 3.53
N PRO A 27 6.75 -5.72 4.56
CA PRO A 27 7.29 -6.69 5.50
C PRO A 27 6.16 -7.47 6.19
N ASP A 28 6.35 -8.77 6.43
CA ASP A 28 5.34 -9.66 7.03
C ASP A 28 4.78 -9.17 8.38
N SER A 29 5.56 -8.37 9.11
CA SER A 29 5.16 -7.79 10.40
C SER A 29 4.29 -6.54 10.29
N VAL A 30 4.00 -6.06 9.07
CA VAL A 30 3.22 -4.82 8.84
C VAL A 30 1.81 -5.17 8.41
N GLY A 31 0.83 -4.86 9.26
CA GLY A 31 -0.58 -5.10 8.99
C GLY A 31 -1.29 -3.94 8.30
N MET A 32 -2.55 -4.16 7.93
CA MET A 32 -3.42 -3.12 7.36
C MET A 32 -3.52 -1.87 8.25
N GLN A 33 -3.63 -2.06 9.57
CA GLN A 33 -3.76 -0.95 10.52
C GLN A 33 -2.49 -0.07 10.53
N ASP A 34 -1.30 -0.67 10.47
CA ASP A 34 -0.03 0.06 10.43
C ASP A 34 0.08 0.90 9.16
N VAL A 35 -0.35 0.34 8.03
CA VAL A 35 -0.41 1.07 6.76
C VAL A 35 -1.38 2.24 6.84
N ILE A 36 -2.59 2.02 7.36
CA ILE A 36 -3.60 3.09 7.50
C ILE A 36 -3.05 4.23 8.37
N LEU A 37 -2.51 3.92 9.54
CA LEU A 37 -1.93 4.94 10.43
C LEU A 37 -0.80 5.72 9.73
N LYS A 38 0.02 5.02 8.94
CA LYS A 38 1.11 5.67 8.22
C LYS A 38 0.61 6.53 7.07
N VAL A 39 -0.41 6.08 6.36
CA VAL A 39 -1.03 6.86 5.29
C VAL A 39 -1.70 8.11 5.85
N ILE A 40 -2.42 8.03 6.96
CA ILE A 40 -3.02 9.20 7.62
C ILE A 40 -1.95 10.21 8.03
N ALA A 41 -0.78 9.74 8.49
CA ALA A 41 0.33 10.62 8.82
C ALA A 41 0.92 11.35 7.59
N PHE A 42 0.76 10.82 6.37
CA PHE A 42 1.18 11.46 5.13
C PHE A 42 0.07 12.29 4.47
N ASN A 43 -1.16 11.81 4.56
CA ASN A 43 -2.34 12.35 3.91
C ASN A 43 -3.48 12.38 4.94
N PRO A 44 -3.54 13.41 5.80
CA PRO A 44 -4.55 13.50 6.87
C PRO A 44 -5.99 13.49 6.34
N ASP A 45 -6.19 13.95 5.11
CA ASP A 45 -7.48 13.97 4.42
C ASP A 45 -8.06 12.57 4.16
N LEU A 46 -7.24 11.51 4.24
CA LEU A 46 -7.65 10.12 4.08
C LEU A 46 -8.05 9.43 5.39
N ASP A 47 -8.44 10.20 6.41
CA ASP A 47 -8.73 9.68 7.75
C ASP A 47 -9.77 8.54 7.77
N SER A 48 -9.43 7.52 8.56
CA SER A 48 -10.07 6.20 8.63
C SER A 48 -11.53 6.24 9.06
N LEU A 49 -11.97 7.19 9.89
CA LEU A 49 -13.37 7.27 10.34
C LEU A 49 -14.30 7.71 9.21
N ALA A 50 -13.87 8.66 8.38
CA ALA A 50 -14.65 9.12 7.22
C ALA A 50 -14.59 8.11 6.06
N PHE A 51 -13.50 7.33 5.95
CA PHE A 51 -13.22 6.50 4.77
C PHE A 51 -13.09 4.99 5.04
N ALA A 52 -13.55 4.47 6.19
CA ALA A 52 -13.37 3.06 6.58
C ALA A 52 -13.79 2.05 5.49
N THR A 53 -14.95 2.27 4.87
CA THR A 53 -15.46 1.41 3.78
C THR A 53 -14.64 1.53 2.50
N ARG A 54 -14.22 2.76 2.15
CA ARG A 54 -13.37 3.05 0.99
C ARG A 54 -12.02 2.35 1.12
N TRP A 55 -11.40 2.47 2.30
CA TRP A 55 -10.17 1.78 2.69
C TRP A 55 -10.29 0.27 2.61
N ARG A 56 -11.33 -0.30 3.23
CA ARG A 56 -11.58 -1.74 3.20
C ARG A 56 -11.73 -2.23 1.76
N ASN A 57 -12.49 -1.53 0.93
CA ASN A 57 -12.73 -1.94 -0.44
C ASN A 57 -11.48 -1.83 -1.31
N ALA A 58 -10.69 -0.77 -1.16
CA ALA A 58 -9.41 -0.60 -1.85
C ALA A 58 -8.40 -1.68 -1.40
N TRP A 59 -8.24 -1.90 -0.09
CA TRP A 59 -7.31 -2.87 0.47
C TRP A 59 -7.62 -4.31 0.03
N TYR A 60 -8.89 -4.69 0.01
CA TYR A 60 -9.34 -6.00 -0.47
C TYR A 60 -9.54 -6.05 -2.00
N ILE A 61 -9.09 -5.03 -2.74
CA ILE A 61 -9.10 -4.99 -4.22
C ILE A 61 -10.52 -5.13 -4.82
N LYS A 62 -11.54 -4.83 -4.00
CA LYS A 62 -12.95 -4.81 -4.42
C LYS A 62 -13.20 -3.64 -5.36
N THR A 63 -12.58 -2.50 -5.08
CA THR A 63 -12.65 -1.27 -5.88
C THR A 63 -11.25 -0.79 -6.26
N SER A 64 -11.12 -0.18 -7.45
CA SER A 64 -9.92 0.58 -7.82
C SER A 64 -9.99 1.95 -7.16
N ASP A 65 -8.99 2.29 -6.36
CA ASP A 65 -8.90 3.59 -5.69
C ASP A 65 -7.50 4.17 -5.89
N PRO A 66 -7.31 5.05 -6.88
CA PRO A 66 -5.98 5.59 -7.20
C PRO A 66 -5.33 6.33 -6.04
N GLU A 67 -6.10 7.12 -5.32
CA GLU A 67 -5.61 7.97 -4.22
C GLU A 67 -5.11 7.12 -3.06
N ILE A 68 -5.92 6.14 -2.62
CA ILE A 68 -5.51 5.20 -1.57
C ILE A 68 -4.35 4.33 -2.05
N THR A 69 -4.35 3.90 -3.31
CA THR A 69 -3.27 3.07 -3.87
C THR A 69 -1.94 3.80 -3.84
N ILE A 70 -1.89 5.07 -4.29
CA ILE A 70 -0.67 5.89 -4.25
C ILE A 70 -0.19 6.08 -2.81
N ALA A 71 -1.12 6.36 -1.89
CA ALA A 71 -0.75 6.55 -0.49
C ALA A 71 -0.22 5.25 0.15
N VAL A 72 -0.82 4.09 -0.17
CA VAL A 72 -0.32 2.78 0.26
C VAL A 72 1.06 2.50 -0.32
N GLU A 73 1.32 2.80 -1.59
CA GLU A 73 2.65 2.65 -2.19
C GLU A 73 3.71 3.47 -1.43
N GLN A 74 3.40 4.72 -1.06
CA GLN A 74 4.28 5.55 -0.25
C GLN A 74 4.54 4.95 1.13
N ALA A 75 3.50 4.44 1.80
CA ALA A 75 3.65 3.75 3.07
C ALA A 75 4.50 2.48 2.93
N THR A 76 4.31 1.69 1.87
CA THR A 76 5.12 0.51 1.58
C THR A 76 6.60 0.86 1.45
N VAL A 77 6.94 1.91 0.69
CA VAL A 77 8.34 2.38 0.56
C VAL A 77 8.92 2.72 1.93
N TYR A 78 8.17 3.44 2.77
CA TYR A 78 8.61 3.78 4.13
C TYR A 78 8.89 2.53 4.98
N PHE A 79 7.99 1.54 4.97
CA PHE A 79 8.18 0.32 5.75
C PHE A 79 9.32 -0.55 5.23
N LYS A 80 9.53 -0.62 3.92
CA LYS A 80 10.68 -1.32 3.31
C LYS A 80 11.99 -0.68 3.76
N ASP A 81 12.12 0.63 3.68
CA ASP A 81 13.33 1.34 4.12
C ASP A 81 13.59 1.12 5.62
N LYS A 82 12.54 1.22 6.45
CA LYS A 82 12.64 0.96 7.90
C LYS A 82 13.08 -0.48 8.20
N ALA A 83 12.52 -1.47 7.51
CA ALA A 83 12.90 -2.88 7.66
C ALA A 83 14.34 -3.13 7.21
N GLN A 84 14.77 -2.53 6.09
CA GLN A 84 16.15 -2.63 5.61
C GLN A 84 17.14 -2.00 6.60
N LYS A 85 16.83 -0.82 7.15
CA LYS A 85 17.65 -0.17 8.20
C LYS A 85 17.77 -1.04 9.45
N ALA A 86 16.65 -1.62 9.90
CA ALA A 86 16.65 -2.54 11.05
C ALA A 86 17.51 -3.78 10.78
N ARG A 87 17.35 -4.43 9.62
CA ARG A 87 18.19 -5.58 9.21
C ARG A 87 19.68 -5.21 9.16
N LYS A 88 20.05 -4.08 8.55
CA LYS A 88 21.44 -3.60 8.53
C LYS A 88 22.01 -3.41 9.94
N ARG A 89 21.22 -2.88 10.87
CA ARG A 89 21.64 -2.71 12.27
C ARG A 89 21.83 -4.05 12.98
N LEU A 90 20.90 -4.98 12.81
CA LEU A 90 20.99 -6.30 13.45
C LEU A 90 22.18 -7.11 12.90
N ASN A 91 22.45 -7.05 11.59
CA ASN A 91 23.63 -7.67 10.98
C ASN A 91 24.94 -7.10 11.54
N ARG A 92 25.01 -5.76 11.72
CA ARG A 92 26.18 -5.13 12.37
C ARG A 92 26.40 -5.62 13.79
N GLN A 93 25.32 -5.94 14.51
CA GLN A 93 25.36 -6.47 15.87
C GLN A 93 25.59 -7.99 15.91
N LYS A 94 25.73 -8.66 14.76
CA LYS A 94 25.82 -10.12 14.62
C LYS A 94 24.64 -10.87 15.25
N LEU A 95 23.47 -10.22 15.29
CA LEU A 95 22.23 -10.78 15.87
C LEU A 95 21.33 -11.46 14.82
N VAL A 96 21.77 -11.51 13.56
CA VAL A 96 21.10 -12.27 12.50
C VAL A 96 22.16 -13.20 11.92
N SER A 97 21.92 -14.51 12.03
CA SER A 97 22.74 -15.57 11.41
C SER A 97 22.36 -15.73 9.94
#